data_AF-A0A955KZ21-F1
#
_entry.id   AF-A0A955KZ21-F1
#
_cell.length_a   1.000
_cell.length_b   1.000
_cell.length_c   1.000
_cell.angle_alpha   90.00
_cell.angle_beta   90.00
_cell.angle_gamma   90.00
#
_symmetry.space_group_name_H-M   'P 1'
#
loop_
_entity.id
_entity.type
_entity.pdbx_description
1 polymer ?
#
loop_
_entity_poly.entity_id
_entity_poly.type
_entity_poly.pdbx_seq_one_letter_code
_entity_poly.pdbx_strand_id
1 'polypeptide(L)'
;MVINKWDKVLARPNTDKDKIMEQYLKYLQRELAFIAYVSPVFTVATDGKRINNILDQALSIYNERHKRVTTGEFNNFLQQIILDHPPTGNRKSHKPKVFY
;
A
#
# COMPACT_ATOMS: atom_id res chain seq x y z
N MET A 1 7.96 1.58 -2.53
CA MET A 1 8.73 0.81 -3.53
C MET A 1 8.96 1.74 -4.71
N VAL A 2 10.20 1.86 -5.21
CA VAL A 2 10.53 2.75 -6.33
C VAL A 2 10.95 1.90 -7.52
N ILE A 3 10.29 2.10 -8.65
CA ILE A 3 10.63 1.47 -9.94
C ILE A 3 11.32 2.54 -10.78
N ASN A 4 12.60 2.34 -11.05
CA ASN A 4 13.42 3.27 -11.82
C ASN A 4 13.49 2.85 -13.30
N LYS A 5 13.94 3.77 -14.17
CA LYS A 5 14.10 3.59 -15.62
C LYS A 5 12.80 3.32 -16.37
N TRP A 6 11.70 3.92 -15.91
CA TRP A 6 10.39 3.76 -16.54
C TRP A 6 10.31 4.34 -17.96
N ASP A 7 11.22 5.27 -18.30
CA ASP A 7 11.44 5.80 -19.66
C ASP A 7 11.70 4.70 -20.69
N LYS A 8 12.54 3.71 -20.34
CA LYS A 8 12.89 2.62 -21.25
C LYS A 8 11.72 1.69 -21.57
N VAL A 9 10.78 1.58 -20.63
CA VAL A 9 9.56 0.79 -20.81
C VAL A 9 8.59 1.52 -21.74
N LEU A 10 8.45 2.83 -21.56
CA LEU A 10 7.56 3.68 -22.36
C LEU A 10 8.09 3.95 -23.79
N ALA A 11 9.39 3.79 -24.03
CA ALA A 11 10.01 4.00 -25.34
C ALA A 11 9.81 2.85 -26.33
N ARG A 12 9.18 1.73 -25.92
CA ARG A 12 8.93 0.60 -26.84
C ARG A 12 7.83 0.94 -27.87
N PRO A 13 8.03 0.62 -29.16
CA PRO A 13 6.99 0.84 -30.18
C PRO A 13 5.73 0.01 -29.86
N ASN A 14 4.55 0.53 -30.22
CA ASN A 14 3.22 -0.05 -29.94
C ASN A 14 2.88 -0.23 -28.44
N THR A 15 3.49 0.55 -27.56
CA THR A 15 3.22 0.52 -26.10
C THR A 15 2.15 1.54 -25.73
N ASP A 16 0.99 1.03 -25.34
CA ASP A 16 -0.09 1.82 -24.75
C ASP A 16 0.24 2.06 -23.26
N LYS A 17 0.58 3.31 -22.91
CA LYS A 17 1.25 3.65 -21.64
C LYS A 17 0.42 3.25 -20.42
N ASP A 18 -0.88 3.48 -20.49
CA ASP A 18 -1.79 3.22 -19.38
C ASP A 18 -2.00 1.72 -19.17
N LYS A 19 -2.16 0.96 -20.26
CA LYS A 19 -2.31 -0.51 -20.20
C LYS A 19 -1.06 -1.18 -19.66
N ILE A 20 0.12 -0.75 -20.09
CA ILE A 20 1.38 -1.35 -19.63
C ILE A 20 1.63 -1.04 -18.16
N MET A 21 1.27 0.16 -17.69
CA MET A 21 1.34 0.49 -16.27
C MET A 21 0.40 -0.40 -15.44
N GLU A 22 -0.85 -0.57 -15.85
CA GLU A 22 -1.82 -1.41 -15.14
C GLU A 22 -1.40 -2.89 -15.11
N GLN A 23 -0.91 -3.42 -16.23
CA GLN A 23 -0.39 -4.79 -16.30
C GLN A 23 0.80 -5.00 -15.35
N TYR A 24 1.72 -4.03 -15.29
CA TYR A 24 2.88 -4.10 -14.41
C TYR A 24 2.48 -4.02 -12.93
N LEU A 25 1.49 -3.19 -12.59
CA LEU A 25 0.92 -3.13 -11.24
C LEU A 25 0.31 -4.47 -10.83
N LYS A 26 -0.50 -5.08 -11.71
CA LYS A 26 -1.11 -6.40 -11.47
C LYS A 26 -0.05 -7.49 -11.32
N TYR A 27 0.98 -7.48 -12.15
CA TYR A 27 2.12 -8.39 -12.03
C TYR A 27 2.82 -8.24 -10.68
N LEU A 28 3.13 -7.02 -10.27
CA LEU A 28 3.77 -6.74 -8.98
C LEU A 28 2.89 -7.13 -7.80
N GLN A 29 1.58 -6.87 -7.85
CA GLN A 29 0.64 -7.29 -6.80
C GLN A 29 0.60 -8.82 -6.66
N ARG A 30 0.71 -9.55 -7.77
CA ARG A 30 0.74 -11.02 -7.74
C ARG A 30 2.05 -11.57 -7.18
N GLU A 31 3.19 -11.10 -7.68
CA GLU A 31 4.50 -11.61 -7.28
C GLU A 31 4.93 -11.11 -5.89
N LEU A 32 4.47 -9.91 -5.49
CA LEU A 32 4.81 -9.25 -4.22
C LEU A 32 3.58 -9.12 -3.31
N ALA A 33 2.73 -10.15 -3.26
CA ALA A 33 1.50 -10.15 -2.45
C ALA A 33 1.76 -9.85 -0.95
N PHE A 34 2.94 -10.16 -0.44
CA PHE A 34 3.35 -9.89 0.95
C PHE A 34 3.58 -8.40 1.26
N ILE A 35 3.64 -7.52 0.25
CA ILE A 35 3.82 -6.07 0.41
C ILE A 35 2.65 -5.28 -0.22
N ALA A 36 1.42 -5.82 -0.18
CA ALA A 36 0.25 -5.22 -0.80
C ALA A 36 -0.08 -3.79 -0.32
N TYR A 37 0.42 -3.37 0.84
CA TYR A 37 0.24 -2.01 1.38
C TYR A 37 1.12 -0.95 0.71
N VAL A 38 2.08 -1.34 -0.14
CA VAL A 38 3.01 -0.40 -0.77
C VAL A 38 2.50 0.04 -2.14
N SER A 39 2.27 1.35 -2.27
CA SER A 39 2.06 1.97 -3.58
C SER A 39 3.41 2.12 -4.32
N PRO A 40 3.59 1.51 -5.51
CA PRO A 40 4.82 1.64 -6.29
C PRO A 40 4.92 3.00 -6.99
N VAL A 41 6.10 3.59 -6.95
CA VAL A 41 6.39 4.89 -7.55
C VAL A 41 7.29 4.71 -8.76
N PHE A 42 6.81 5.09 -9.95
CA PHE A 42 7.58 5.00 -11.20
C PHE A 42 8.39 6.28 -11.45
N THR A 43 9.69 6.13 -11.66
CA THR A 43 10.67 7.22 -11.71
C THR A 43 11.66 7.07 -12.85
N VAL A 44 12.24 8.18 -13.29
CA VAL A 44 13.29 8.25 -14.32
C VAL A 44 14.44 9.06 -13.72
N ALA A 45 15.41 8.37 -13.11
CA ALA A 45 16.49 9.03 -12.38
C ALA A 45 17.41 9.89 -13.26
N THR A 46 17.53 9.59 -14.55
CA THR A 46 18.39 10.31 -15.49
C THR A 46 17.93 11.72 -15.81
N ASP A 47 16.65 12.03 -15.61
CA ASP A 47 16.03 13.30 -16.00
C ASP A 47 15.74 14.22 -14.79
N GLY A 48 16.11 13.80 -13.56
CA GLY A 48 15.84 14.51 -12.30
C GLY A 48 14.35 14.63 -11.92
N LYS A 49 13.44 14.32 -12.86
CA LYS A 49 12.00 14.37 -12.67
C LYS A 49 11.55 13.33 -11.65
N ARG A 50 10.75 13.77 -10.68
CA ARG A 50 10.11 12.98 -9.59
C ARG A 50 11.01 12.55 -8.42
N ILE A 51 12.25 13.02 -8.31
CA ILE A 51 13.08 12.75 -7.13
C ILE A 51 12.48 13.43 -5.88
N ASN A 52 12.00 14.67 -6.00
CA ASN A 52 11.36 15.38 -4.90
C ASN A 52 10.11 14.64 -4.38
N ASN A 53 9.28 14.11 -5.28
CA ASN A 53 8.09 13.32 -4.90
C ASN A 53 8.47 12.07 -4.07
N ILE A 54 9.61 11.44 -4.35
CA ILE A 54 10.09 10.30 -3.54
C ILE A 54 10.42 10.77 -2.13
N LEU A 55 11.08 11.92 -1.99
CA LEU A 55 11.44 12.48 -0.69
C LEU A 55 10.20 12.89 0.11
N ASP A 56 9.23 13.54 -0.53
CA ASP A 56 7.96 13.91 0.11
C ASP A 56 7.19 12.67 0.59
N GLN A 57 7.13 11.63 -0.25
CA GLN A 57 6.50 10.36 0.14
C GLN A 57 7.28 9.63 1.24
N ALA A 58 8.61 9.67 1.19
CA ALA A 58 9.44 9.10 2.25
C ALA A 58 9.22 9.80 3.59
N LEU A 59 9.10 11.13 3.58
CA LEU A 59 8.80 11.94 4.77
C LEU A 59 7.40 11.64 5.31
N SER A 60 6.40 11.53 4.43
CA SER A 60 5.03 11.14 4.80
C SER A 60 4.99 9.75 5.46
N ILE A 61 5.67 8.76 4.85
CA ILE A 61 5.79 7.40 5.41
C ILE A 61 6.52 7.43 6.76
N TYR A 62 7.58 8.24 6.88
CA TYR A 62 8.32 8.39 8.14
C TYR A 62 7.41 8.93 9.25
N ASN A 63 6.64 9.97 8.96
CA ASN A 63 5.71 10.58 9.91
C ASN A 63 4.61 9.60 10.33
N GLU A 64 3.99 8.89 9.38
CA GLU A 64 2.97 7.90 9.72
C GLU A 64 3.52 6.71 10.51
N ARG A 65 4.76 6.28 10.24
CA ARG A 65 5.42 5.22 11.05
C ARG A 65 5.73 5.65 12.48
N HIS A 66 6.01 6.93 12.70
CA HIS A 66 6.32 7.48 14.04
C HIS A 66 5.08 8.03 14.75
N LYS A 67 3.91 7.98 14.10
CA LYS A 67 2.65 8.42 14.70
C LYS A 67 2.33 7.55 15.91
N ARG A 68 2.23 8.18 17.08
CA ARG A 68 1.75 7.51 18.29
C ARG A 68 0.23 7.44 18.24
N VAL A 69 -0.31 6.22 18.17
CA VAL A 69 -1.74 5.96 18.35
C VAL A 69 -1.98 5.59 19.81
N THR A 70 -2.88 6.29 20.49
CA THR A 70 -3.20 5.99 21.88
C THR A 70 -4.03 4.72 21.98
N THR A 71 -3.93 4.01 23.11
CA THR A 71 -4.76 2.81 23.36
C THR A 71 -6.25 3.12 23.26
N GLY A 72 -6.69 4.31 23.69
CA GLY A 72 -8.08 4.73 23.57
C GLY A 72 -8.55 4.88 22.12
N GLU A 73 -7.76 5.54 21.28
CA GLU A 73 -8.07 5.68 19.84
C GLU A 73 -8.09 4.32 19.13
N PHE A 74 -7.12 3.46 19.44
CA PHE A 74 -7.05 2.11 18.88
C PHE A 74 -8.26 1.27 19.27
N ASN A 75 -8.66 1.29 20.55
CA ASN A 75 -9.82 0.54 21.04
C ASN A 75 -11.11 1.02 20.40
N ASN A 76 -11.29 2.34 20.24
CA ASN A 76 -12.45 2.91 19.57
C ASN A 76 -12.55 2.47 18.11
N PHE A 77 -11.42 2.49 17.39
CA PHE A 77 -11.33 1.99 16.02
C PHE A 77 -11.66 0.50 15.92
N LEU A 78 -11.13 -0.31 16.83
CA LEU A 78 -11.36 -1.75 16.88
C LEU A 78 -12.82 -2.09 17.18
N GLN A 79 -13.48 -1.34 18.07
CA GLN A 79 -14.91 -1.50 18.35
C GLN A 79 -15.77 -1.21 17.12
N GLN A 80 -15.46 -0.16 16.36
CA GLN A 80 -16.15 0.14 15.10
C GLN A 80 -16.05 -1.01 14.11
N ILE A 81 -14.85 -1.56 13.91
CA ILE A 81 -14.64 -2.70 13.00
C ILE A 81 -15.43 -3.93 13.44
N ILE A 82 -15.49 -4.23 14.74
CA ILE A 82 -16.24 -5.38 15.25
C ILE A 82 -17.74 -5.21 15.05
N LEU A 83 -18.25 -3.98 15.12
CA LEU A 83 -19.66 -3.69 14.85
C LEU A 83 -19.98 -3.90 13.36
N ASP A 84 -19.12 -3.43 12.48
CA ASP A 84 -19.30 -3.54 11.02
C ASP A 84 -19.09 -4.99 10.52
N HIS A 85 -18.08 -5.67 11.05
CA HIS A 85 -17.67 -7.02 10.69
C HIS A 85 -17.47 -7.88 11.95
N PRO A 86 -18.57 -8.49 12.47
CA PRO A 86 -18.49 -9.28 13.68
C PRO A 86 -17.58 -10.52 13.49
N PRO A 87 -16.74 -10.86 14.47
CA PRO A 87 -15.84 -11.99 14.36
C PRO A 87 -16.63 -13.29 14.22
N THR A 88 -16.34 -14.05 13.17
CA THR A 88 -16.95 -15.36 12.93
C THR A 88 -16.31 -16.40 13.85
N GLY A 89 -17.12 -16.96 14.74
CA GLY A 89 -16.73 -18.10 15.56
C GLY A 89 -16.84 -19.41 14.78
N ASN A 90 -15.91 -20.34 14.99
CA ASN A 90 -16.03 -21.68 14.43
C ASN A 90 -17.28 -22.37 15.02
N ARG A 91 -17.91 -23.22 14.20
CA ARG A 91 -19.29 -23.77 14.29
C ARG A 91 -19.71 -24.48 15.60
N LYS A 92 -18.88 -24.51 16.64
CA LYS A 92 -19.14 -25.12 17.95
C LYS A 92 -18.66 -24.22 19.10
N SER A 93 -19.50 -23.24 19.43
CA SER A 93 -19.47 -22.48 20.69
C SER A 93 -18.30 -21.49 20.87
N HIS A 94 -18.67 -20.27 21.26
CA HIS A 94 -17.84 -19.09 21.54
C HIS A 94 -17.49 -18.22 20.32
N LYS A 95 -18.25 -17.12 20.18
CA LYS A 95 -17.81 -15.94 19.42
C LYS A 95 -16.54 -15.38 20.11
N PRO A 96 -15.45 -15.11 19.38
CA PRO A 96 -14.29 -14.44 19.95
C PRO A 96 -14.72 -13.09 20.55
N LYS A 97 -14.31 -12.82 21.80
CA LYS A 97 -14.46 -11.50 22.42
C LYS A 97 -13.13 -10.78 22.37
N VAL A 98 -13.13 -9.56 21.84
CA VAL A 98 -11.97 -8.67 21.86
C VAL A 98 -12.22 -7.63 22.94
N PHE A 99 -11.29 -7.51 23.89
CA PHE A 99 -11.48 -6.70 25.10
C PHE A 99 -10.78 -5.34 25.02
N TYR A 100 -9.64 -5.27 24.33
CA TYR A 100 -8.83 -4.09 24.06
C TYR A 100 -7.93 -4.40 22.86
#